data_AF-A0A1F7PWG5-F1
#
_entry.id   AF-A0A1F7PWG5-F1
#
_cell.length_a   1.000
_cell.length_b   1.000
_cell.length_c   1.000
_cell.angle_alpha   90.00
_cell.angle_beta   90.00
_cell.angle_gamma   90.00
#
_symmetry.space_group_name_H-M   'P 1'
#
loop_
_entity.id
_entity.type
_entity.pdbx_description
1 polymer ?
#
loop_
_entity_poly.entity_id
_entity_poly.type
_entity_poly.pdbx_seq_one_letter_code
_entity_poly.pdbx_strand_id
1 'polypeptide(L)' 'MRDFIYYMAKAGYDPHAARDLWVRMAEASKSGARPPEFLSTHPSETTRIRQIEAWMPEAMTYFRPAR' A
#
# COMPACT_ATOMS: atom_id res chain seq x y z
N MET A 1 0.86 2.83 -7.54
CA MET A 1 0.46 2.05 -6.35
C MET A 1 -0.62 1.01 -6.70
N ARG A 2 -1.72 1.40 -7.37
CA ARG A 2 -2.74 0.46 -7.85
C ARG A 2 -2.16 -0.72 -8.63
N ASP A 3 -1.43 -0.42 -9.71
CA ASP A 3 -0.93 -1.49 -10.58
C ASP A 3 0.14 -2.35 -9.87
N PHE A 4 0.86 -1.78 -8.90
CA PHE A 4 1.83 -2.52 -8.10
C PHE A 4 1.18 -3.66 -7.30
N ILE A 5 0.08 -3.39 -6.58
CA ILE A 5 -0.60 -4.46 -5.82
C ILE A 5 -1.27 -5.49 -6.75
N TYR A 6 -1.62 -5.10 -7.98
CA TYR A 6 -2.14 -6.04 -8.99
C TYR A 6 -1.01 -6.93 -9.53
N TYR A 7 0.18 -6.38 -9.75
CA TYR A 7 1.35 -7.16 -10.13
C TYR A 7 1.80 -8.11 -9.02
N MET A 8 1.76 -7.68 -7.76
CA MET A 8 1.99 -8.58 -6.61
C MET A 8 1.02 -9.77 -6.66
N ALA A 9 -0.28 -9.48 -6.77
CA ALA A 9 -1.32 -10.50 -6.85
C ALA A 9 -1.07 -11.50 -7.98
N LYS A 10 -0.82 -11.00 -9.20
CA LYS A 10 -0.56 -11.82 -10.40
C LYS A 10 0.73 -12.64 -10.30
N ALA A 11 1.72 -12.14 -9.56
CA ALA A 11 2.96 -12.84 -9.28
C ALA A 11 2.84 -13.85 -8.11
N GLY A 12 1.67 -13.95 -7.48
CA GLY A 12 1.43 -14.88 -6.37
C GLY A 12 1.90 -14.38 -5.00
N TYR A 13 2.19 -13.08 -4.87
CA TYR A 13 2.42 -12.42 -3.58
C TYR A 13 1.11 -11.84 -3.04
N ASP A 14 0.86 -12.02 -1.74
CA ASP A 14 -0.33 -11.49 -1.08
C ASP A 14 -0.32 -9.95 -1.11
N PRO A 15 -1.30 -9.30 -1.77
CA PRO A 15 -1.40 -7.84 -1.84
C PRO A 15 -1.54 -7.17 -0.46
N HIS A 16 -2.02 -7.87 0.57
CA HIS A 16 -2.09 -7.34 1.93
C HIS A 16 -0.71 -6.98 2.49
N ALA A 17 0.36 -7.64 2.03
CA ALA A 17 1.72 -7.32 2.45
C ALA A 17 2.12 -5.87 2.11
N ALA A 18 1.58 -5.31 1.01
CA ALA A 18 1.80 -3.90 0.67
C ALA A 18 1.14 -2.98 1.70
N ARG A 19 -0.10 -3.28 2.10
CA ARG A 19 -0.83 -2.51 3.12
C ARG A 19 -0.07 -2.52 4.45
N ASP A 20 0.37 -3.69 4.89
CA ASP A 20 1.11 -3.85 6.16
C ASP A 20 2.46 -3.14 6.15
N LEU A 21 3.17 -3.16 5.02
CA LEU A 21 4.39 -2.39 4.83
C LEU A 21 4.16 -0.89 5.08
N TRP A 22 3.11 -0.32 4.49
CA TRP A 22 2.79 1.10 4.66
C TRP A 22 2.27 1.44 6.06
N VAL A 23 1.55 0.54 6.71
CA VAL A 23 1.17 0.68 8.13
C VAL A 23 2.43 0.79 8.99
N ARG A 24 3.40 -0.11 8.81
CA ARG A 24 4.67 -0.07 9.57
C ARG A 24 5.46 1.21 9.32
N MET A 25 5.51 1.71 8.08
CA MET A 25 6.14 3.01 7.78
C MET A 25 5.41 4.18 8.43
N ALA A 26 4.07 4.17 8.43
CA ALA A 26 3.27 5.21 9.08
C ALA A 26 3.56 5.29 10.58
N GLU A 27 3.65 4.13 11.25
CA GLU A 27 4.04 3.98 12.65
C GLU A 27 5.46 4.47 12.91
N ALA A 28 6.44 3.99 12.14
CA ALA A 28 7.85 4.37 12.29
C ALA A 28 8.07 5.87 12.13
N SER A 29 7.26 6.53 11.30
CA SER A 29 7.40 7.94 11.01
C SER A 29 6.63 8.84 11.99
N LYS A 30 5.96 8.30 13.04
CA LYS A 30 5.17 9.09 14.01
C LYS A 30 6.02 10.04 14.86
N SER A 31 7.29 9.74 15.06
CA SER A 31 8.22 10.53 15.87
C SER A 31 8.86 11.71 15.12
N GLY A 32 8.67 11.80 13.78
CA GLY A 32 9.20 12.88 12.95
C GLY A 32 8.11 13.85 12.50
N ALA A 33 8.43 15.14 12.48
CA ALA A 33 7.58 16.15 11.86
C ALA A 33 7.55 15.90 10.34
N ARG A 34 6.46 15.32 9.84
CA ARG A 34 6.23 15.13 8.41
C ARG A 34 5.62 16.41 7.82
N PRO A 35 6.16 16.93 6.69
CA PRO A 35 5.53 18.03 5.99
C PRO A 35 4.12 17.63 5.56
N PRO A 36 3.15 18.57 5.57
CA PRO A 36 1.83 18.32 5.00
C PRO A 36 1.92 17.74 3.58
N GLU A 37 0.96 16.87 3.23
CA GLU A 37 0.96 16.19 1.93
C GLU A 37 0.96 17.17 0.74
N PHE A 38 0.31 18.33 0.87
CA PHE A 38 0.28 19.35 -0.19
C PHE A 38 1.66 19.98 -0.49
N LEU A 39 2.63 19.85 0.42
CA LEU A 39 4.01 20.29 0.23
C LEU A 39 4.94 19.14 -0.21
N SER A 40 4.41 17.93 -0.37
CA SER A 40 5.16 16.73 -0.72
C SER A 40 4.96 16.36 -2.19
N THR A 41 6.00 15.81 -2.85
CA THR A 41 5.91 15.26 -4.22
C THR A 41 5.26 13.87 -4.27
N HIS A 42 4.88 13.35 -3.11
CA HIS A 42 4.35 12.01 -2.94
C HIS A 42 3.19 12.01 -1.94
N PRO A 43 2.19 11.11 -2.10
CA PRO A 43 1.10 11.00 -1.15
C PRO A 43 1.60 10.54 0.22
N SER A 44 0.89 10.91 1.28
CA SER A 44 1.21 10.47 2.64
C SER A 44 1.01 8.96 2.81
N GLU A 45 1.61 8.39 3.86
CA GLU A 45 1.42 6.97 4.20
C GLU A 45 -0.06 6.65 4.43
N THR A 46 -0.82 7.53 5.10
CA THR A 46 -2.25 7.33 5.35
C THR A 46 -3.08 7.39 4.06
N THR A 47 -2.75 8.30 3.14
CA THR A 47 -3.37 8.34 1.82
C THR A 47 -3.07 7.08 1.02
N ARG A 48 -1.83 6.58 1.04
CA ARG A 48 -1.45 5.31 0.39
C ARG A 48 -2.19 4.12 0.97
N ILE A 49 -2.30 4.00 2.31
CA ILE A 49 -3.02 2.91 2.97
C ILE A 49 -4.48 2.89 2.52
N ARG A 50 -5.17 4.05 2.56
CA ARG A 50 -6.57 4.16 2.10
C ARG A 50 -6.75 3.76 0.64
N GLN A 51 -5.83 4.17 -0.22
CA GLN A 51 -5.85 3.80 -1.63
C GLN A 51 -5.66 2.28 -1.82
N ILE A 52 -4.69 1.68 -1.13
CA ILE A 52 -4.46 0.24 -1.19
C ILE A 52 -5.69 -0.53 -0.71
N GLU A 53 -6.30 -0.13 0.41
CA GLU A 53 -7.52 -0.75 0.94
C GLU A 53 -8.70 -0.63 -0.05
N ALA A 54 -8.83 0.51 -0.74
CA ALA A 54 -9.87 0.70 -1.76
C ALA A 54 -9.67 -0.20 -3.01
N TRP A 55 -8.43 -0.50 -3.39
CA TRP A 55 -8.12 -1.36 -4.54
C TRP A 55 -7.97 -2.84 -4.17
N MET A 56 -7.92 -3.16 -2.87
CA MET A 56 -7.73 -4.53 -2.37
C MET A 56 -8.76 -5.52 -2.92
N PRO A 57 -10.08 -5.20 -2.98
CA PRO A 57 -11.06 -6.15 -3.50
C PRO A 57 -10.77 -6.59 -4.93
N GLU A 58 -10.35 -5.67 -5.80
CA GLU A 58 -9.97 -5.99 -7.18
C GLU A 58 -8.63 -6.75 -7.23
N ALA A 59 -7.62 -6.30 -6.47
CA ALA A 59 -6.31 -6.95 -6.43
C ALA A 59 -6.43 -8.44 -6.06
N MET A 60 -7.27 -8.76 -5.07
CA MET A 60 -7.48 -10.11 -4.58
C MET A 60 -8.10 -11.05 -5.63
N THR A 61 -8.79 -10.53 -6.65
CA THR A 61 -9.30 -11.36 -7.75
C THR A 61 -8.19 -11.97 -8.61
N TYR A 62 -7.02 -11.32 -8.65
CA TYR A 62 -5.83 -11.81 -9.37
C TYR A 62 -4.94 -12.68 -8.49
N PHE A 63 -5.10 -12.64 -7.17
CA PHE A 63 -4.20 -13.34 -6.25
C PHE A 63 -4.46 -14.84 -6.28
N ARG A 64 -3.44 -15.57 -6.71
CA ARG A 64 -3.37 -17.03 -6.59
C ARG A 64 -2.06 -17.34 -5.89
N PRO A 65 -2.08 -17.95 -4.69
CA PRO A 65 -0.85 -18.30 -4.00
C PRO A 65 0.06 -19.11 -4.92
N ALA A 66 1.33 -18.71 -5.04
CA ALA A 66 2.32 -19.55 -5.68
C ALA A 66 2.37 -20.89 -4.93
N ARG A 67 2.19 -21.99 -5.66
CA ARG A 67 2.24 -23.35 -5.10
C ARG A 67 3.65 -23.73 -4.67
#